data_AF-A0A127T5T7-F1
#
_entry.id   AF-A0A127T5T7-F1
#
_cell.length_a   1.000
_cell.length_b   1.000
_cell.length_c   1.000
_cell.angle_alpha   90.00
_cell.angle_beta   90.00
_cell.angle_gamma   90.00
#
_symmetry.space_group_name_H-M   'P 1'
#
loop_
_entity.id
_entity.type
_entity.pdbx_description
1 polymer ?
#
loop_
_entity_poly.entity_id
_entity_poly.type
_entity_poly.pdbx_seq_one_letter_code
_entity_poly.pdbx_strand_id
1 'polypeptide(L)' 'MYQPTISEQGELQGALTSLMSATAIIGPPIMTNLFSFFTKKGAPVHFAGSPFVLGAILMVVSTIMAYHALRTQKVNR' A
#
# COMPACT_ATOMS: atom_id res chain seq x y z
N MET A 1 27.16 -10.59 -18.68
CA MET A 1 25.76 -10.21 -18.44
C MET A 1 25.22 -11.11 -17.35
N TYR A 2 24.94 -10.60 -16.16
CA TYR A 2 24.27 -11.37 -15.11
C TYR A 2 22.77 -11.35 -15.40
N GLN A 3 22.18 -12.51 -15.66
CA GLN A 3 20.74 -12.66 -15.79
C GLN A 3 20.25 -13.26 -14.46
N PRO A 4 19.35 -12.59 -13.71
CA PRO A 4 18.85 -13.14 -12.46
C PRO A 4 18.17 -14.47 -12.75
N THR A 5 18.50 -15.47 -11.94
CA THR A 5 18.07 -16.85 -12.14
C THR A 5 16.55 -16.97 -11.99
N ILE A 6 15.96 -18.01 -12.59
CA ILE A 6 14.50 -18.28 -12.52
C ILE A 6 14.04 -18.36 -11.05
N SER A 7 14.89 -18.86 -10.16
CA SER A 7 14.63 -18.93 -8.72
C SER A 7 14.48 -17.55 -8.08
N GLU A 8 15.40 -16.61 -8.35
CA GLU A 8 15.36 -15.24 -7.80
C GLU A 8 14.16 -14.44 -8.33
N GLN A 9 13.83 -14.61 -9.62
CA GLN A 9 12.63 -13.99 -10.19
C GLN A 9 11.33 -14.60 -9.62
N GLY A 10 11.29 -15.91 -9.39
CA GLY A 10 10.15 -16.60 -8.78
C GLY A 10 9.91 -16.19 -7.32
N GLU A 11 10.97 -16.00 -6.54
CA GLU A 11 10.89 -15.50 -5.16
C GLU A 11 10.35 -14.07 -5.11
N LEU A 12 10.90 -13.17 -5.94
CA LEU A 12 10.43 -11.78 -6.03
C LEU A 12 8.97 -11.70 -6.50
N GLN A 13 8.61 -12.47 -7.53
CA GLN A 13 7.23 -12.50 -8.03
C GLN A 13 6.26 -13.09 -6.99
N GLY A 14 6.67 -14.14 -6.28
CA GLY A 14 5.90 -14.72 -5.19
C GLY A 14 5.66 -13.73 -4.05
N ALA A 15 6.69 -12.98 -3.65
CA ALA A 15 6.59 -11.93 -2.63
C ALA A 15 5.67 -10.76 -3.07
N LEU A 16 5.78 -10.32 -4.32
CA LEU A 16 4.88 -9.28 -4.87
C LEU A 16 3.44 -9.77 -4.94
N THR A 17 3.22 -11.01 -5.36
CA THR A 17 1.90 -11.62 -5.48
C THR A 17 1.25 -11.77 -4.10
N SER A 18 1.99 -12.26 -3.10
CA SER A 18 1.46 -12.40 -1.74
C SER A 18 1.09 -11.05 -1.11
N LEU A 19 1.90 -10.01 -1.35
CA LEU A 19 1.60 -8.65 -0.93
C LEU A 19 0.32 -8.11 -1.59
N MET A 20 0.17 -8.31 -2.91
CA MET A 20 -1.05 -7.94 -3.62
C MET A 20 -2.28 -8.68 -3.09
N SER A 21 -2.18 -9.99 -2.86
CA SER A 21 -3.27 -10.80 -2.30
C SER A 21 -3.67 -10.33 -0.89
N ALA A 22 -2.70 -10.09 -0.01
CA ALA A 22 -2.97 -9.55 1.33
C ALA A 22 -3.69 -8.20 1.26
N THR A 23 -3.24 -7.31 0.38
CA THR A 23 -3.87 -6.00 0.16
C THR A 23 -5.29 -6.14 -0.38
N ALA A 24 -5.54 -7.08 -1.30
CA ALA A 24 -6.86 -7.34 -1.86
C ALA A 24 -7.86 -7.94 -0.84
N ILE A 25 -7.37 -8.66 0.16
CA ILE A 25 -8.20 -9.21 1.24
C ILE A 25 -8.57 -8.13 2.27
N ILE A 26 -7.57 -7.33 2.68
CA ILE A 26 -7.72 -6.38 3.80
C ILE A 26 -8.29 -5.04 3.32
N GLY A 27 -7.97 -4.63 2.09
CA GLY A 27 -8.34 -3.33 1.53
C GLY A 27 -9.85 -3.08 1.47
N PRO A 28 -10.66 -3.94 0.82
CA PRO A 28 -12.09 -3.70 0.65
C PRO A 28 -12.86 -3.54 1.97
N PRO A 29 -12.66 -4.39 3.00
CA PRO A 29 -13.27 -4.18 4.31
C PRO A 29 -12.91 -2.82 4.94
N ILE A 30 -11.66 -2.39 4.90
CA ILE A 30 -11.24 -1.10 5.47
C ILE A 30 -11.91 0.06 4.73
N MET A 31 -11.83 0.08 3.40
CA MET A 31 -12.36 1.17 2.59
C MET A 31 -13.88 1.27 2.69
N THR A 32 -14.57 0.13 2.69
CA THR A 32 -16.03 0.08 2.81
C THR A 32 -16.50 0.53 4.19
N ASN A 33 -15.84 0.08 5.26
CA ASN A 33 -16.18 0.49 6.62
C ASN A 33 -15.94 1.99 6.83
N LEU A 34 -14.83 2.52 6.31
CA LEU A 34 -14.53 3.94 6.40
C LEU A 34 -15.56 4.78 5.62
N PHE A 35 -15.90 4.36 4.41
CA PHE A 35 -16.98 4.99 3.63
C PHE A 35 -18.30 4.98 4.41
N SER A 36 -18.72 3.83 4.93
CA SER A 36 -19.96 3.68 5.69
C SER A 36 -20.01 4.57 6.92
N PHE A 37 -18.90 4.64 7.68
CA PHE A 37 -18.79 5.48 8.87
C PHE A 37 -19.00 6.98 8.58
N PHE A 38 -18.46 7.46 7.46
CA PHE A 38 -18.54 8.88 7.05
C PHE A 38 -19.76 9.21 6.17
N THR A 39 -20.60 8.23 5.84
CA THR A 39 -21.81 8.44 5.00
C THR A 39 -23.12 8.07 5.70
N LYS A 40 -23.08 7.44 6.89
CA LYS A 40 -24.27 7.12 7.68
C LYS A 40 -25.07 8.38 8.07
N LYS A 41 -26.40 8.24 8.15
CA LYS A 41 -27.31 9.30 8.64
C LYS A 41 -26.97 9.58 10.12
N GLY A 42 -26.34 10.72 10.40
CA GLY A 42 -25.82 11.08 11.72
C GLY A 42 -24.29 11.10 11.83
N ALA A 43 -23.57 11.00 10.71
CA ALA A 43 -22.14 11.30 10.68
C ALA A 43 -21.90 12.79 11.01
N PRO A 44 -20.94 13.12 11.89
CA PRO A 44 -20.62 14.52 12.20
C PRO A 44 -20.10 15.29 10.97
N VAL A 45 -19.50 14.58 10.01
CA VAL A 45 -19.11 15.10 8.69
C VAL A 45 -19.48 14.07 7.63
N HIS A 46 -20.35 14.45 6.69
CA HIS A 46 -20.71 13.62 5.55
C HIS A 46 -19.66 13.77 4.45
N PHE A 47 -18.77 12.78 4.32
CA PHE A 47 -17.70 12.81 3.33
C PHE A 47 -17.42 11.43 2.73
N ALA A 48 -18.00 11.20 1.56
CA ALA A 48 -17.81 9.98 0.76
C ALA A 48 -16.36 9.78 0.28
N GLY A 49 -15.53 10.83 0.31
CA GLY A 49 -14.12 10.77 -0.09
C GLY A 49 -13.16 10.25 0.98
N SER A 50 -13.65 9.85 2.16
CA SER A 50 -12.80 9.39 3.27
C SER A 50 -11.85 8.23 2.92
N PRO A 51 -12.23 7.24 2.08
CA PRO A 51 -11.31 6.18 1.66
C PRO A 51 -10.14 6.70 0.83
N PHE A 52 -10.37 7.70 -0.02
CA PHE A 52 -9.31 8.29 -0.84
C PHE A 52 -8.31 9.09 -0.01
N VAL A 53 -8.79 9.78 1.04
CA VAL A 53 -7.91 10.48 1.98
C VAL A 53 -7.03 9.49 2.74
N LEU A 54 -7.60 8.36 3.20
CA LEU A 54 -6.80 7.28 3.80
C LEU A 54 -5.74 6.77 2.80
N GLY A 55 -6.12 6.53 1.54
CA GLY A 55 -5.19 6.14 0.49
C GLY A 55 -4.07 7.17 0.29
N ALA A 56 -4.38 8.47 0.30
CA ALA A 56 -3.39 9.53 0.20
C ALA A 56 -2.41 9.53 1.39
N ILE A 57 -2.91 9.35 2.62
CA ILE A 57 -2.07 9.24 3.82
C ILE A 57 -1.14 8.03 3.71
N LEU A 58 -1.66 6.86 3.35
CA LEU A 58 -0.87 5.65 3.17
C LEU A 58 0.20 5.82 2.08
N MET A 59 -0.12 6.51 0.98
CA MET A 59 0.82 6.80 -0.09
C MET A 59 1.94 7.74 0.38
N VAL A 60 1.63 8.77 1.16
CA VAL A 60 2.65 9.65 1.76
C VAL A 60 3.58 8.86 2.69
N VAL A 61 3.03 8.01 3.55
CA VAL A 61 3.83 7.15 4.44
C VAL A 61 4.74 6.22 3.63
N SER A 62 4.18 5.55 2.61
CA SER A 62 4.94 4.68 1.70
C SER A 62 6.06 5.43 0.99
N THR A 63 5.78 6.65 0.53
CA THR A 63 6.78 7.51 -0.14
C THR A 63 7.92 7.87 0.81
N ILE A 64 7.61 8.24 2.05
CA ILE A 64 8.62 8.53 3.09
C ILE A 64 9.48 7.28 3.34
N MET A 65 8.86 6.12 3.53
CA MET A 65 9.58 4.86 3.73
C MET A 65 10.49 4.51 2.56
N ALA A 66 9.96 4.55 1.33
CA ALA A 66 10.71 4.28 0.11
C ALA A 66 11.88 5.25 -0.05
N TYR A 67 11.66 6.53 0.23
CA TYR A 67 12.70 7.55 0.20
C TYR A 67 13.82 7.26 1.20
N HIS A 68 13.49 6.90 2.45
CA HIS A 68 14.50 6.52 3.44
C HIS A 68 15.26 5.26 3.03
N ALA A 69 14.57 4.22 2.55
CA ALA A 69 15.18 2.97 2.10
C ALA A 69 16.14 3.21 0.93
N LEU A 70 15.71 3.96 -0.08
CA LEU A 70 16.51 4.25 -1.28
C LEU A 70 17.66 5.22 -0.99
N ARG A 71 17.50 6.16 -0.06
CA ARG A 71 18.60 7.06 0.35
C ARG A 71 19.68 6.35 1.16
N THR A 72 19.32 5.31 1.91
CA THR A 72 20.28 4.54 2.72
C THR A 72 21.15 3.62 1.84
N GLN A 73 20.71 3.34 0.61
CA GLN A 73 21.46 2.57 -0.39
C GLN A 73 22.44 3.42 -1.23
N LYS A 74 22.61 4.72 -0.93
CA LYS A 74 23.70 5.52 -1.52
C LYS A 74 25.01 5.23 -0.77
N VAL A 75 25.82 4.40 -1.45
CA VAL A 75 27.26 4.16 -1.26
C VAL A 75 27.62 3.24 -0.09
N ASN A 76 27.48 1.93 -0.32
CA ASN A 76 28.56 1.01 0.01
C ASN A 76 29.06 0.42 -1.32
N ARG A 77 29.94 1.17 -1.99
CA ARG A 77 30.82 0.66 -3.06
C ARG A 77 32.14 0.27 -2.43
#